data_AF-A0A8H7QFK0-F1
#
_entry.id   AF-A0A8H7QFK0-F1
#
_cell.length_a   1.000
_cell.length_b   1.000
_cell.length_c   1.000
_cell.angle_alpha   90.00
_cell.angle_beta   90.00
_cell.angle_gamma   90.00
#
_symmetry.space_group_name_H-M   'P 1'
#
loop_
_entity.id
_entity.type
_entity.pdbx_description
1 polymer ?
#
loop_
_entity_poly.entity_id
_entity_poly.type
_entity_poly.pdbx_seq_one_letter_code
_entity_poly.pdbx_strand_id
1 'polypeptide(L)'
;MENQQAMDCTIESEQPNLDLGQLQEYVYGLASQVKEHSTILKEMALLREKVCTLQKENMILASENKILKEKFISVSSNPGASKTTVLPRVSNQSTEDFNRGSSSKDSTWATKAAETRPEKPKRTSPATSLKKRIAAARPFQSTEDKGPQGFQYVYIGRSRKIIRSEVRSRLRRSGIDTGRILDVTFPASGVLGLLMHVQYVQTFTEAMTKVDATLFPDFDPLDPKHLADPQYVDMSHDDRCQKMHDIVNNRAIDTLSFLRPLVVGAVARSFVDLGWIDDQRQRCPCH
;
A
#
# COMPACT_ATOMS: atom_id res chain seq x y z
N MET A 1 21.78 82.77 -6.75
CA MET A 1 20.36 83.06 -6.47
C MET A 1 19.52 82.24 -7.45
N GLU A 2 19.61 80.91 -7.49
CA GLU A 2 19.27 79.93 -6.44
C GLU A 2 17.89 80.20 -5.82
N ASN A 3 16.89 79.43 -6.25
CA ASN A 3 16.07 78.69 -5.30
C ASN A 3 15.39 77.49 -5.96
N GLN A 4 15.95 76.33 -5.67
CA GLN A 4 15.44 75.00 -5.96
C GLN A 4 14.34 74.70 -4.93
N GLN A 5 13.09 74.52 -5.36
CA GLN A 5 12.01 74.05 -4.49
C GLN A 5 12.22 72.55 -4.22
N ALA A 6 12.97 72.21 -3.18
CA ALA A 6 13.04 70.87 -2.63
C ALA A 6 11.77 70.61 -1.82
N MET A 7 10.98 69.61 -2.24
CA MET A 7 9.95 69.03 -1.40
C MET A 7 10.64 68.16 -0.35
N ASP A 8 10.72 68.69 0.86
CA ASP A 8 11.11 67.97 2.07
C ASP A 8 9.93 67.08 2.49
N CYS A 9 10.02 65.79 2.17
CA CYS A 9 9.11 64.79 2.70
C CYS A 9 9.84 64.14 3.88
N THR A 10 9.67 64.73 5.06
CA THR A 10 10.14 64.17 6.32
C THR A 10 9.46 62.83 6.56
N ILE A 11 10.16 61.73 6.28
CA ILE A 11 9.80 60.41 6.78
C ILE A 11 10.25 60.39 8.24
N GLU A 12 9.33 60.66 9.16
CA GLU A 12 9.53 60.29 10.56
C GLU A 12 9.62 58.76 10.62
N SER A 13 10.84 58.26 10.74
CA SER A 13 11.09 56.87 11.12
C SER A 13 10.71 56.72 12.59
N GLU A 14 9.47 56.36 12.87
CA GLU A 14 9.10 55.77 14.16
C GLU A 14 9.89 54.47 14.32
N GLN A 15 11.02 54.54 15.01
CA GLN A 15 11.62 53.34 15.58
C GLN A 15 10.69 52.85 16.69
N PRO A 16 10.26 51.58 16.69
CA PRO A 16 9.57 51.03 17.84
C PRO A 16 10.56 51.06 19.00
N ASN A 17 10.29 51.92 19.99
CA ASN A 17 11.05 51.99 21.21
C ASN A 17 10.69 50.73 22.02
N LEU A 18 11.35 49.61 21.71
CA LEU A 18 11.13 48.35 22.42
C LEU A 18 11.53 48.54 23.88
N ASP A 19 10.56 48.36 24.77
CA ASP A 19 10.75 48.46 26.21
C ASP A 19 11.79 47.40 26.68
N LEU A 20 12.57 47.73 27.70
CA LEU A 20 13.65 46.89 28.21
C LEU A 20 13.15 45.50 28.62
N GLY A 21 11.90 45.41 29.10
CA GLY A 21 11.23 44.15 29.41
C GLY A 21 10.97 43.28 28.18
N GLN A 22 10.56 43.87 27.05
CA GLN A 22 10.34 43.14 25.79
C GLN A 22 11.66 42.61 25.21
N LEU A 23 12.75 43.39 25.36
CA LEU A 23 14.08 42.97 24.93
C LEU A 23 14.58 41.77 25.77
N GLN A 24 14.32 41.77 27.08
CA GLN A 24 14.67 40.65 27.96
C GLN A 24 13.88 39.38 27.62
N GLU A 25 12.58 39.51 27.33
CA GLU A 25 11.74 38.37 26.93
C GLU A 25 12.19 37.78 25.59
N TYR A 26 12.54 38.64 24.62
CA TYR A 26 13.06 38.22 23.34
C TYR A 26 14.40 37.49 23.45
N VAL A 27 15.34 38.01 24.25
CA VAL A 27 16.63 37.36 24.51
C VAL A 27 16.46 36.03 25.23
N TYR A 28 15.51 35.93 26.16
CA TYR A 28 15.20 34.67 26.83
C TYR A 28 14.60 33.63 25.86
N GLY A 29 13.70 34.08 24.97
CA GLY A 29 13.14 33.26 23.91
C GLY A 29 14.21 32.71 22.96
N LEU A 30 15.13 33.57 22.51
CA LEU A 30 16.27 33.17 21.68
C LEU A 30 17.18 32.16 22.40
N ALA A 31 17.48 32.38 23.67
CA ALA A 31 18.31 31.45 24.46
C ALA A 31 17.65 30.07 24.58
N SER A 32 16.33 30.02 24.73
CA SER A 32 15.55 28.79 24.75
C SER A 32 15.62 28.06 23.39
N GLN A 33 15.39 28.78 22.29
CA GLN A 33 15.48 28.24 20.93
C GLN A 33 16.88 27.69 20.60
N VAL A 34 17.94 28.40 21.00
CA VAL A 34 19.32 27.94 20.78
C VAL A 34 19.60 26.64 21.54
N LYS A 35 19.05 26.50 22.76
CA LYS A 35 19.19 25.26 23.55
C LYS A 35 18.46 24.09 22.88
N GLU A 36 17.28 24.33 22.35
CA GLU A 36 16.49 23.35 21.59
C GLU A 36 17.23 22.90 20.33
N HIS A 37 17.70 23.86 19.52
CA HIS A 37 18.51 23.56 18.33
C HIS A 37 19.77 22.76 18.68
N SER A 38 20.45 23.06 19.80
CA SER A 38 21.62 22.28 20.24
C SER A 38 21.28 20.82 20.54
N THR A 39 20.06 20.57 21.04
CA THR A 39 19.58 19.22 21.38
C THR A 39 19.25 18.46 20.09
N ILE A 40 18.54 19.10 19.16
CA ILE A 40 18.21 18.54 17.84
C ILE A 40 19.49 18.20 17.06
N LEU A 41 20.49 19.07 17.08
CA LEU A 41 21.78 18.81 16.41
C LEU A 41 22.51 17.59 16.97
N LYS A 42 22.43 17.35 18.29
CA LYS A 42 23.00 16.14 18.92
C LYS A 42 22.25 14.88 18.50
N GLU A 43 20.92 14.94 18.47
CA GLU A 43 20.10 13.81 18.01
C GLU A 43 20.38 13.49 16.53
N MET A 44 20.48 14.52 15.69
CA MET A 44 20.84 14.36 14.28
C MET A 44 22.21 13.71 14.08
N ALA A 45 23.21 14.07 14.91
CA ALA A 45 24.53 13.44 14.86
C ALA A 45 24.45 11.94 15.21
N LEU A 46 23.69 11.59 16.25
CA LEU A 46 23.49 10.20 16.69
C LEU A 46 22.73 9.38 15.63
N LEU A 47 21.70 9.96 15.01
CA LEU A 47 20.96 9.30 13.93
C LEU A 47 21.85 9.05 12.70
N ARG A 48 22.73 10.00 12.35
CA ARG A 48 23.71 9.81 11.26
C ARG A 48 24.68 8.67 11.55
N GLU A 49 25.16 8.57 12.79
CA GLU A 49 26.02 7.45 13.21
C GLU A 49 25.28 6.11 13.10
N LYS A 50 24.04 6.05 13.58
CA LYS A 50 23.21 4.83 13.50
C LYS A 50 22.95 4.40 12.06
N VAL A 51 22.67 5.35 11.16
CA VAL A 51 22.52 5.08 9.72
C VAL A 51 23.81 4.51 9.13
N CYS A 52 24.98 5.06 9.50
CA CYS A 52 26.29 4.54 9.06
C CYS A 52 26.51 3.09 9.51
N THR A 53 26.15 2.75 10.75
CA THR A 53 26.25 1.39 11.29
C THR A 53 25.32 0.42 10.56
N LEU A 54 24.04 0.79 10.37
CA LEU A 54 23.07 -0.04 9.64
C LEU A 54 23.46 -0.23 8.17
N GLN A 55 24.07 0.77 7.53
CA GLN A 55 24.59 0.65 6.18
C GLN A 55 25.73 -0.37 6.10
N LYS A 56 26.65 -0.38 7.08
CA LYS A 56 27.72 -1.38 7.17
C LYS A 56 27.17 -2.79 7.36
N GLU A 57 26.20 -2.96 8.26
CA GLU A 57 25.53 -4.27 8.49
C GLU A 57 24.83 -4.77 7.22
N ASN A 58 24.11 -3.89 6.52
CA ASN A 58 23.47 -4.23 5.24
C ASN A 58 24.49 -4.63 4.16
N MET A 59 25.66 -3.98 4.10
CA MET A 59 26.72 -4.38 3.17
C MET A 59 27.27 -5.78 3.50
N ILE A 60 27.44 -6.09 4.78
CA ILE A 60 27.90 -7.42 5.22
C ILE A 60 26.86 -8.48 4.84
N LEU A 61 25.59 -8.28 5.22
CA LEU A 61 24.51 -9.20 4.88
C LEU A 61 24.32 -9.37 3.36
N ALA A 62 24.50 -8.31 2.58
CA ALA A 62 24.45 -8.40 1.12
C ALA A 62 25.59 -9.27 0.56
N SER A 63 26.80 -9.16 1.13
CA SER A 63 27.95 -10.00 0.74
C SER A 63 27.74 -11.47 1.11
N GLU A 64 27.21 -11.75 2.29
CA GLU A 64 26.87 -13.11 2.73
C GLU A 64 25.79 -13.74 1.84
N ASN A 65 24.74 -12.98 1.52
CA ASN A 65 23.69 -13.44 0.61
C ASN A 65 24.22 -13.70 -0.80
N LYS A 66 25.21 -12.94 -1.27
CA LYS A 66 25.86 -13.18 -2.56
C LYS A 66 26.65 -14.50 -2.54
N ILE A 67 27.44 -14.74 -1.49
CA ILE A 67 28.21 -15.98 -1.30
C ILE A 67 27.28 -17.19 -1.19
N LEU A 68 26.18 -17.07 -0.44
CA LEU A 68 25.20 -18.15 -0.29
C LEU A 68 24.50 -18.46 -1.62
N LYS A 69 24.16 -17.43 -2.42
CA LYS A 69 23.62 -17.62 -3.77
C LYS A 69 24.61 -18.31 -4.71
N GLU A 70 25.87 -17.91 -4.70
CA GLU A 70 26.93 -18.55 -5.49
C GLU A 70 27.15 -20.01 -5.07
N LYS A 71 27.12 -20.30 -3.77
CA LYS A 71 27.20 -21.66 -3.23
C LYS A 71 25.97 -22.52 -3.57
N PHE A 72 24.79 -21.91 -3.64
CA PHE A 72 23.57 -22.60 -4.06
C PHE A 72 23.60 -22.94 -5.55
N ILE A 73 24.10 -22.03 -6.39
CA ILE A 73 24.26 -22.25 -7.82
C ILE A 73 25.27 -23.38 -8.09
N SER A 74 26.41 -23.40 -7.38
CA SER A 74 27.41 -24.45 -7.56
C SER A 74 26.93 -25.85 -7.13
N VAL A 75 26.09 -25.94 -6.10
CA VAL A 75 25.45 -27.21 -5.67
C VAL A 75 24.35 -27.64 -6.66
N SER A 76 23.66 -26.69 -7.31
CA SER A 76 22.60 -26.98 -8.29
C SER A 76 23.12 -27.38 -9.68
N SER A 77 24.39 -27.11 -10.00
CA SER A 77 25.01 -27.40 -11.31
C SER A 77 25.70 -28.78 -11.40
N ASN A 78 25.36 -29.73 -10.54
CA ASN A 78 25.86 -31.12 -10.63
C ASN A 78 24.81 -32.05 -11.27
N PRO A 79 24.91 -32.45 -12.55
CA PRO A 79 24.02 -33.44 -13.15
C PRO A 79 24.58 -34.84 -12.90
N GLY A 80 24.24 -35.42 -11.75
CA GLY A 80 24.68 -36.76 -11.34
C GLY A 80 23.55 -37.57 -10.73
N ALA A 81 22.92 -38.38 -11.57
CA ALA A 81 21.95 -39.46 -11.33
C ALA A 81 21.64 -39.90 -9.88
N SER A 82 20.35 -40.06 -9.58
CA SER A 82 19.80 -41.31 -9.04
C SER A 82 18.28 -41.37 -9.21
N LYS A 83 17.84 -42.20 -10.16
CA LYS A 83 16.50 -42.77 -10.27
C LYS A 83 16.41 -43.98 -9.35
N THR A 84 15.46 -44.01 -8.41
CA THR A 84 15.00 -45.17 -7.62
C THR A 84 13.69 -44.71 -6.95
N THR A 85 12.53 -45.37 -6.90
CA THR A 85 11.97 -46.62 -7.43
C THR A 85 10.46 -46.50 -7.19
N VAL A 86 9.62 -46.78 -8.18
CA VAL A 86 8.18 -46.98 -8.00
C VAL A 86 7.87 -48.40 -8.43
N LEU A 87 7.46 -49.26 -7.49
CA LEU A 87 6.71 -50.50 -7.73
C LEU A 87 5.96 -50.89 -6.43
N PRO A 88 4.88 -51.70 -6.46
CA PRO A 88 4.19 -52.25 -7.64
C PRO A 88 2.65 -52.02 -7.65
N ARG A 89 2.05 -52.10 -8.84
CA ARG A 89 0.61 -52.39 -9.01
C ARG A 89 0.50 -53.65 -9.84
N VAL A 90 0.15 -54.76 -9.19
CA VAL A 90 -0.15 -56.04 -9.84
C VAL A 90 -1.54 -55.94 -10.46
N SER A 91 -1.61 -56.18 -11.75
CA SER A 91 -2.82 -56.49 -12.51
C SER A 91 -3.09 -57.98 -12.41
N ASN A 92 -4.34 -58.40 -12.24
CA ASN A 92 -4.84 -59.69 -12.72
C ASN A 92 -6.37 -59.60 -12.89
N GLN A 93 -6.84 -59.99 -14.06
CA GLN A 93 -8.24 -60.24 -14.40
C GLN A 93 -8.42 -61.74 -14.68
N SER A 94 -9.70 -62.15 -14.66
CA SER A 94 -10.33 -63.35 -15.24
C SER A 94 -10.36 -64.61 -14.34
N THR A 95 -11.54 -64.94 -13.77
CA THR A 95 -12.59 -65.92 -14.20
C THR A 95 -12.18 -67.36 -13.88
N GLU A 96 -12.98 -68.29 -13.37
CA GLU A 96 -14.41 -68.42 -13.03
C GLU A 96 -14.52 -69.64 -12.07
N ASP A 97 -15.73 -69.92 -11.59
CA ASP A 97 -16.33 -71.26 -11.50
C ASP A 97 -16.60 -72.02 -10.15
N PHE A 98 -17.89 -72.43 -10.05
CA PHE A 98 -18.58 -73.49 -9.29
C PHE A 98 -18.97 -73.38 -7.76
N ASN A 99 -20.24 -73.00 -7.56
CA ASN A 99 -21.38 -73.80 -7.02
C ASN A 99 -21.42 -74.27 -5.54
N ARG A 100 -22.50 -73.88 -4.81
CA ARG A 100 -23.64 -74.77 -4.38
C ARG A 100 -24.21 -74.47 -2.97
N GLY A 101 -25.54 -74.21 -2.93
CA GLY A 101 -26.48 -74.48 -1.83
C GLY A 101 -26.50 -73.48 -0.65
N SER A 102 -27.59 -73.15 0.03
CA SER A 102 -28.97 -73.65 0.04
C SER A 102 -29.85 -72.67 0.86
N SER A 103 -31.10 -72.49 0.42
CA SER A 103 -32.33 -72.25 1.22
C SER A 103 -32.37 -71.14 2.29
N SER A 104 -33.19 -70.10 2.08
CA SER A 104 -34.57 -70.06 2.61
C SER A 104 -35.32 -68.85 2.04
N LYS A 105 -36.61 -69.06 1.75
CA LYS A 105 -37.59 -68.03 1.37
C LYS A 105 -38.06 -67.35 2.68
N ASP A 106 -38.19 -66.03 2.71
CA ASP A 106 -39.45 -65.27 2.77
C ASP A 106 -39.05 -63.77 2.91
N SER A 107 -39.67 -62.72 2.36
CA SER A 107 -40.90 -62.51 1.61
C SER A 107 -40.79 -61.23 0.76
N THR A 108 -41.50 -61.27 -0.37
CA THR A 108 -41.31 -60.55 -1.64
C THR A 108 -41.79 -59.08 -1.72
N TRP A 109 -42.06 -58.34 -0.63
CA TRP A 109 -42.64 -56.98 -0.79
C TRP A 109 -42.00 -55.83 -0.01
N ALA A 110 -41.07 -56.07 0.91
CA ALA A 110 -40.42 -54.99 1.68
C ALA A 110 -39.08 -54.49 1.09
N THR A 111 -38.39 -55.30 0.29
CA THR A 111 -37.00 -54.99 -0.16
C THR A 111 -36.95 -54.06 -1.38
N LYS A 112 -37.98 -54.04 -2.23
CA LYS A 112 -37.99 -53.22 -3.47
C LYS A 112 -38.09 -51.70 -3.26
N ALA A 113 -38.45 -51.23 -2.06
CA ALA A 113 -38.47 -49.80 -1.74
C ALA A 113 -37.22 -49.32 -0.98
N ALA A 114 -36.39 -50.24 -0.49
CA ALA A 114 -35.11 -49.93 0.15
C ALA A 114 -33.93 -49.94 -0.84
N GLU A 115 -34.05 -50.67 -1.96
CA GLU A 115 -33.00 -50.82 -2.99
C GLU A 115 -32.81 -49.64 -3.94
N THR A 116 -33.58 -48.55 -3.83
CA THR A 116 -33.33 -47.30 -4.58
C THR A 116 -32.88 -46.13 -3.70
N ARG A 117 -32.38 -46.40 -2.49
CA ARG A 117 -31.54 -45.42 -1.80
C ARG A 117 -30.10 -45.88 -1.87
N PRO A 118 -29.23 -45.23 -2.67
CA PRO A 118 -27.80 -45.38 -2.44
C PRO A 118 -27.54 -44.95 -0.98
N GLU A 119 -27.02 -45.86 -0.17
CA GLU A 119 -26.42 -45.49 1.10
C GLU A 119 -25.36 -44.44 0.79
N LYS A 120 -25.63 -43.19 1.22
CA LYS A 120 -24.62 -42.14 1.13
C LYS A 120 -23.43 -42.66 1.94
N PRO A 121 -22.24 -42.82 1.35
CA PRO A 121 -21.07 -43.13 2.14
C PRO A 121 -20.98 -42.07 3.23
N LYS A 122 -20.82 -42.52 4.49
CA LYS A 122 -20.53 -41.62 5.62
C LYS A 122 -19.45 -40.67 5.13
N ARG A 123 -19.81 -39.39 4.99
CA ARG A 123 -18.89 -38.33 4.57
C ARG A 123 -17.82 -38.22 5.64
N THR A 124 -16.77 -39.04 5.55
CA THR A 124 -15.47 -38.66 6.08
C THR A 124 -15.17 -37.34 5.42
N SER A 125 -15.02 -36.29 6.23
CA SER A 125 -14.78 -34.94 5.76
C SER A 125 -13.67 -34.99 4.71
N PRO A 126 -13.87 -34.39 3.51
CA PRO A 126 -12.87 -34.50 2.47
C PRO A 126 -11.60 -33.88 3.04
N ALA A 127 -10.53 -34.67 3.09
CA ALA A 127 -9.19 -34.20 3.47
C ALA A 127 -8.93 -32.91 2.69
N THR A 128 -9.03 -31.78 3.38
CA THR A 128 -8.95 -30.46 2.77
C THR A 128 -7.59 -30.39 2.07
N SER A 129 -7.60 -30.26 0.73
CA SER A 129 -6.39 -30.17 -0.10
C SER A 129 -5.33 -29.33 0.59
N LEU A 130 -4.05 -29.75 0.53
CA LEU A 130 -2.94 -29.00 1.13
C LEU A 130 -2.99 -27.50 0.77
N LYS A 131 -3.41 -27.14 -0.45
CA LYS A 131 -3.62 -25.75 -0.87
C LYS A 131 -4.69 -25.01 -0.06
N LYS A 132 -5.81 -25.67 0.26
CA LYS A 132 -6.87 -25.12 1.10
C LYS A 132 -6.43 -25.01 2.56
N ARG A 133 -5.65 -25.98 3.07
CA ARG A 133 -5.06 -25.91 4.42
C ARG A 133 -4.06 -24.77 4.54
N ILE A 134 -3.19 -24.60 3.55
CA ILE A 134 -2.27 -23.47 3.46
C ILE A 134 -3.05 -22.16 3.39
N ALA A 135 -4.09 -22.05 2.56
CA ALA A 135 -4.92 -20.86 2.47
C ALA A 135 -5.62 -20.52 3.80
N ALA A 136 -6.12 -21.53 4.52
CA ALA A 136 -6.72 -21.37 5.83
C ALA A 136 -5.68 -21.02 6.92
N ALA A 137 -4.41 -21.37 6.73
CA ALA A 137 -3.32 -21.03 7.64
C ALA A 137 -2.78 -19.60 7.44
N ARG A 138 -3.02 -18.97 6.28
CA ARG A 138 -2.53 -17.61 5.95
C ARG A 138 -2.89 -16.52 6.97
N PRO A 139 -4.08 -16.51 7.62
CA PRO A 139 -4.38 -15.55 8.67
C PRO A 139 -3.44 -15.67 9.88
N PHE A 140 -2.93 -16.87 10.17
CA PHE A 140 -2.07 -17.19 11.31
C PHE A 140 -0.57 -17.03 11.02
N GLN A 141 -0.19 -16.65 9.80
CA GLN A 141 1.19 -16.31 9.47
C GLN A 141 1.54 -14.92 10.00
N SER A 142 2.80 -14.74 10.42
CA SER A 142 3.31 -13.45 10.88
C SER A 142 3.18 -12.39 9.78
N THR A 143 3.12 -11.11 10.16
CA THR A 143 3.00 -10.01 9.19
C THR A 143 4.25 -9.86 8.31
N GLU A 144 5.40 -10.33 8.79
CA GLU A 144 6.70 -10.26 8.10
C GLU A 144 6.74 -11.24 6.92
N ASP A 145 6.11 -12.41 7.05
CA ASP A 145 6.04 -13.42 5.97
C ASP A 145 5.08 -13.03 4.82
N LYS A 146 4.25 -11.99 5.01
CA LYS A 146 3.18 -11.61 4.06
C LYS A 146 3.64 -10.68 2.94
N GLY A 147 4.95 -10.42 2.83
CA GLY A 147 5.52 -9.53 1.82
C GLY A 147 5.19 -8.06 2.07
N PRO A 148 5.49 -7.15 1.12
CA PRO A 148 5.24 -5.72 1.29
C PRO A 148 3.74 -5.49 1.50
N GLN A 149 3.42 -4.89 2.65
CA GLN A 149 2.07 -4.47 3.02
C GLN A 149 1.99 -2.95 2.94
N GLY A 150 0.83 -2.45 2.55
CA GLY A 150 0.58 -1.03 2.43
C GLY A 150 -0.37 -0.70 1.30
N PHE A 151 -0.49 0.59 1.05
CA PHE A 151 -1.33 1.15 0.01
C PHE A 151 -0.51 2.13 -0.82
N GLN A 152 -0.82 2.21 -2.10
CA GLN A 152 -0.14 3.10 -3.02
C GLN A 152 -1.13 3.66 -4.01
N TYR A 153 -0.96 4.94 -4.34
CA TYR A 153 -1.61 5.54 -5.50
C TYR A 153 -0.79 5.27 -6.75
N VAL A 154 -1.46 4.77 -7.78
CA VAL A 154 -0.92 4.69 -9.14
C VAL A 154 -1.57 5.79 -9.97
N TYR A 155 -0.77 6.61 -10.61
CA TYR A 155 -1.23 7.73 -11.42
C TYR A 155 -1.17 7.37 -12.91
N ILE A 156 -2.28 7.58 -13.60
CA ILE A 156 -2.44 7.27 -15.02
C ILE A 156 -2.96 8.49 -15.79
N GLY A 157 -2.59 8.58 -17.05
CA GLY A 157 -3.06 9.61 -17.97
C GLY A 157 -4.55 9.48 -18.30
N ARG A 158 -5.22 10.62 -18.42
CA ARG A 158 -6.57 10.74 -18.98
C ARG A 158 -6.59 11.81 -20.06
N SER A 159 -7.20 11.48 -21.19
CA SER A 159 -7.34 12.42 -22.32
C SER A 159 -8.55 13.35 -22.20
N ARG A 160 -9.59 12.96 -21.44
CA ARG A 160 -10.83 13.72 -21.31
C ARG A 160 -11.42 13.66 -19.91
N LYS A 161 -12.45 14.46 -19.66
CA LYS A 161 -13.25 14.37 -18.42
C LYS A 161 -13.99 13.03 -18.40
N ILE A 162 -13.79 12.27 -17.33
CA ILE A 162 -14.38 10.94 -17.12
C ILE A 162 -14.88 10.89 -15.67
N ILE A 163 -16.08 10.36 -15.45
CA ILE A 163 -16.67 10.18 -14.12
C ILE A 163 -16.15 8.90 -13.45
N ARG A 164 -16.16 8.82 -12.11
CA ARG A 164 -15.63 7.69 -11.34
C ARG A 164 -16.23 6.33 -11.76
N SER A 165 -17.53 6.28 -12.07
CA SER A 165 -18.20 5.06 -12.52
C SER A 165 -17.72 4.60 -13.90
N GLU A 166 -17.48 5.53 -14.82
CA GLU A 166 -16.94 5.24 -16.15
C GLU A 166 -15.47 4.80 -16.07
N VAL A 167 -14.68 5.37 -15.15
CA VAL A 167 -13.32 4.87 -14.88
C VAL A 167 -13.35 3.39 -14.50
N ARG A 168 -14.17 3.01 -13.50
CA ARG A 168 -14.31 1.60 -13.10
C ARG A 168 -14.84 0.72 -14.23
N SER A 169 -15.78 1.22 -15.04
CA SER A 169 -16.29 0.50 -16.23
C SER A 169 -15.19 0.22 -17.26
N ARG A 170 -14.30 1.19 -17.52
CA ARG A 170 -13.19 1.04 -18.46
C ARG A 170 -12.12 0.10 -17.93
N LEU A 171 -11.71 0.26 -16.67
CA LEU A 171 -10.73 -0.62 -16.05
C LEU A 171 -11.17 -2.09 -16.09
N ARG A 172 -12.45 -2.35 -15.82
CA ARG A 172 -13.02 -3.71 -15.95
C ARG A 172 -12.96 -4.24 -17.38
N ARG A 173 -13.23 -3.40 -18.39
CA ARG A 173 -13.10 -3.77 -19.81
C ARG A 173 -11.65 -4.04 -20.22
N SER A 174 -10.69 -3.38 -19.57
CA SER A 174 -9.25 -3.63 -19.73
C SER A 174 -8.74 -4.85 -18.94
N GLY A 175 -9.63 -5.63 -18.31
CA GLY A 175 -9.26 -6.84 -17.58
C GLY A 175 -8.75 -6.60 -16.14
N ILE A 176 -8.93 -5.40 -15.60
CA ILE A 176 -8.55 -5.08 -14.22
C ILE A 176 -9.66 -5.48 -13.25
N ASP A 177 -9.26 -6.09 -12.13
CA ASP A 177 -10.16 -6.35 -11.01
C ASP A 177 -10.42 -5.05 -10.23
N THR A 178 -11.53 -4.40 -10.56
CA THR A 178 -11.96 -3.17 -9.87
C THR A 178 -12.25 -3.36 -8.39
N GLY A 179 -12.45 -4.60 -7.91
CA GLY A 179 -12.64 -4.89 -6.49
C GLY A 179 -11.37 -4.66 -5.66
N ARG A 180 -10.19 -4.63 -6.29
CA ARG A 180 -8.91 -4.31 -5.66
C ARG A 180 -8.62 -2.81 -5.58
N ILE A 181 -9.41 -1.99 -6.28
CA ILE A 181 -9.25 -0.54 -6.33
C ILE A 181 -10.09 0.09 -5.23
N LEU A 182 -9.42 0.67 -4.24
CA LEU A 182 -10.02 1.27 -3.05
C LEU A 182 -10.62 2.64 -3.36
N ASP A 183 -9.90 3.48 -4.10
CA ASP A 183 -10.32 4.83 -4.48
C ASP A 183 -9.96 5.18 -5.93
N VAL A 184 -10.74 6.08 -6.51
CA VAL A 184 -10.54 6.72 -7.81
C VAL A 184 -10.59 8.23 -7.62
N THR A 185 -9.43 8.88 -7.78
CA THR A 185 -9.28 10.32 -7.57
C THR A 185 -8.73 11.03 -8.81
N PHE A 186 -8.92 12.34 -8.88
CA PHE A 186 -8.47 13.19 -9.99
C PHE A 186 -7.58 14.29 -9.42
N PRO A 187 -6.27 14.01 -9.22
CA PRO A 187 -5.41 14.92 -8.50
C PRO A 187 -5.08 16.19 -9.29
N ALA A 188 -4.88 16.06 -10.60
CA ALA A 188 -4.55 17.15 -11.50
C ALA A 188 -5.38 17.08 -12.80
N SER A 189 -5.27 18.13 -13.62
CA SER A 189 -5.74 18.09 -15.00
C SER A 189 -5.02 16.98 -15.77
N GLY A 190 -5.75 16.15 -16.50
CA GLY A 190 -5.12 15.07 -17.29
C GLY A 190 -4.59 13.87 -16.49
N VAL A 191 -4.67 13.88 -15.15
CA VAL A 191 -4.20 12.77 -14.30
C VAL A 191 -5.35 12.12 -13.55
N LEU A 192 -5.28 10.79 -13.42
CA LEU A 192 -6.19 9.94 -12.66
C LEU A 192 -5.37 9.14 -11.63
N GLY A 193 -5.71 9.25 -10.36
CA GLY A 193 -5.09 8.48 -9.27
C GLY A 193 -5.96 7.30 -8.85
N LEU A 194 -5.33 6.15 -8.67
CA LEU A 194 -6.00 4.91 -8.24
C LEU A 194 -5.33 4.37 -6.98
N LEU A 195 -6.08 4.29 -5.88
CA LEU A 195 -5.59 3.71 -4.63
C LEU A 195 -5.76 2.19 -4.64
N MET A 196 -4.67 1.46 -4.40
CA MET A 196 -4.69 0.00 -4.32
C MET A 196 -3.67 -0.52 -3.31
N HIS A 197 -3.79 -1.81 -2.96
CA HIS A 197 -2.78 -2.49 -2.17
C HIS A 197 -1.47 -2.63 -2.97
N VAL A 198 -0.33 -2.43 -2.30
CA VAL A 198 1.02 -2.53 -2.91
C VAL A 198 1.21 -3.86 -3.65
N GLN A 199 0.69 -4.96 -3.09
CA GLN A 199 0.77 -6.30 -3.70
C GLN A 199 0.08 -6.42 -5.06
N TYR A 200 -0.87 -5.53 -5.37
CA TYR A 200 -1.59 -5.51 -6.65
C TYR A 200 -1.00 -4.54 -7.66
N VAL A 201 -0.18 -3.58 -7.22
CA VAL A 201 0.38 -2.52 -8.08
C VAL A 201 1.13 -3.11 -9.26
N GLN A 202 1.99 -4.12 -9.04
CA GLN A 202 2.75 -4.74 -10.12
C GLN A 202 1.83 -5.36 -11.19
N THR A 203 0.82 -6.12 -10.77
CA THR A 203 -0.17 -6.72 -11.68
C THR A 203 -0.97 -5.66 -12.43
N PHE A 204 -1.34 -4.57 -11.75
CA PHE A 204 -2.04 -3.45 -12.37
C PHE A 204 -1.19 -2.75 -13.42
N THR A 205 0.06 -2.41 -13.07
CA THR A 205 1.03 -1.76 -13.96
C THR A 205 1.28 -2.60 -15.21
N GLU A 206 1.54 -3.91 -15.06
CA GLU A 206 1.72 -4.82 -16.20
C GLU A 206 0.49 -4.87 -17.13
N ALA A 207 -0.71 -4.85 -16.55
CA ALA A 207 -1.95 -4.84 -17.33
C ALA A 207 -2.18 -3.49 -18.03
N MET A 208 -1.81 -2.37 -17.41
CA MET A 208 -1.85 -1.04 -18.02
C MET A 208 -0.83 -0.87 -19.15
N THR A 209 0.38 -1.41 -18.98
CA THR A 209 1.40 -1.41 -20.04
C THR A 209 0.93 -2.19 -21.27
N LYS A 210 0.20 -3.29 -21.10
CA LYS A 210 -0.36 -4.07 -22.23
C LYS A 210 -1.40 -3.31 -23.06
N VAL A 211 -2.03 -2.29 -22.49
CA VAL A 211 -3.03 -1.46 -23.17
C VAL A 211 -2.48 -0.08 -23.54
N ASP A 212 -1.15 0.09 -23.51
CA ASP A 212 -0.43 1.33 -23.81
C ASP A 212 -0.95 2.55 -23.02
N ALA A 213 -1.35 2.33 -21.77
CA ALA A 213 -1.75 3.44 -20.89
C ALA A 213 -0.52 4.22 -20.40
N THR A 214 -0.62 5.55 -20.41
CA THR A 214 0.41 6.43 -19.84
C THR A 214 0.40 6.34 -18.31
N LEU A 215 1.54 5.99 -17.72
CA LEU A 215 1.74 5.91 -16.28
C LEU A 215 2.65 7.05 -15.80
N PHE A 216 2.38 7.58 -14.61
CA PHE A 216 3.20 8.61 -13.96
C PHE A 216 3.73 8.09 -12.61
N PRO A 217 4.89 7.42 -12.59
CA PRO A 217 5.45 6.87 -11.35
C PRO A 217 5.91 7.95 -10.37
N ASP A 218 6.41 9.08 -10.88
CA ASP A 218 7.00 10.17 -10.09
C ASP A 218 6.03 11.33 -9.85
N PHE A 219 4.71 11.10 -9.99
CA PHE A 219 3.72 12.13 -9.78
C PHE A 219 3.58 12.46 -8.29
N ASP A 220 3.87 13.72 -7.94
CA ASP A 220 3.68 14.23 -6.58
C ASP A 220 2.34 14.99 -6.46
N PRO A 221 1.35 14.47 -5.71
CA PRO A 221 0.08 15.15 -5.53
C PRO A 221 0.17 16.47 -4.74
N LEU A 222 1.27 16.72 -4.01
CA LEU A 222 1.47 17.94 -3.24
C LEU A 222 2.14 19.07 -4.05
N ASP A 223 2.60 18.79 -5.28
CA ASP A 223 3.26 19.82 -6.10
C ASP A 223 2.29 20.98 -6.45
N PRO A 224 2.61 22.23 -6.09
CA PRO A 224 1.77 23.41 -6.37
C PRO A 224 1.53 23.66 -7.87
N LYS A 225 2.31 23.05 -8.76
CA LYS A 225 2.10 23.10 -10.22
C LYS A 225 0.80 22.42 -10.66
N HIS A 226 0.30 21.47 -9.88
CA HIS A 226 -0.96 20.80 -10.18
C HIS A 226 -2.20 21.69 -9.94
N LEU A 227 -2.01 22.84 -9.31
CA LEU A 227 -3.04 23.85 -9.11
C LEU A 227 -3.26 24.63 -10.43
N ALA A 228 -4.13 24.09 -11.28
CA ALA A 228 -4.39 24.62 -12.62
C ALA A 228 -5.55 25.62 -12.70
N ASP A 229 -6.18 25.96 -11.58
CA ASP A 229 -7.30 26.90 -11.56
C ASP A 229 -6.78 28.34 -11.74
N PRO A 230 -7.29 29.11 -12.73
CA PRO A 230 -6.90 30.49 -12.96
C PRO A 230 -6.98 31.39 -11.72
N GLN A 231 -7.87 31.08 -10.77
CA GLN A 231 -8.03 31.88 -9.54
C GLN A 231 -6.78 31.86 -8.62
N TYR A 232 -5.87 30.90 -8.81
CA TYR A 232 -4.68 30.73 -7.96
C TYR A 232 -3.37 31.09 -8.68
N VAL A 233 -3.46 31.70 -9.87
CA VAL A 233 -2.29 32.06 -10.68
C VAL A 233 -1.48 33.17 -10.00
N ASP A 234 -2.15 34.16 -9.42
CA ASP A 234 -1.53 35.34 -8.81
C ASP A 234 -1.10 35.12 -7.34
N MET A 235 -1.38 33.95 -6.77
CA MET A 235 -0.99 33.62 -5.40
C MET A 235 0.51 33.38 -5.27
N SER A 236 1.06 33.70 -4.10
CA SER A 236 2.46 33.38 -3.79
C SER A 236 2.71 31.87 -3.86
N HIS A 237 3.96 31.48 -4.08
CA HIS A 237 4.33 30.07 -4.14
C HIS A 237 3.96 29.33 -2.83
N ASP A 238 4.21 29.96 -1.68
CA ASP A 238 3.95 29.35 -0.38
C ASP A 238 2.44 29.18 -0.12
N ASP A 239 1.63 30.18 -0.49
CA ASP A 239 0.17 30.06 -0.38
C ASP A 239 -0.37 28.97 -1.31
N ARG A 240 0.23 28.78 -2.48
CA ARG A 240 -0.13 27.69 -3.41
C ARG A 240 0.24 26.32 -2.85
N CYS A 241 1.40 26.19 -2.22
CA CYS A 241 1.81 24.96 -1.52
C CYS A 241 0.81 24.62 -0.41
N GLN A 242 0.48 25.59 0.45
CA GLN A 242 -0.49 25.40 1.51
C GLN A 242 -1.86 25.03 0.94
N LYS A 243 -2.31 25.71 -0.11
CA LYS A 243 -3.60 25.41 -0.74
C LYS A 243 -3.64 24.01 -1.34
N MET A 244 -2.55 23.56 -1.97
CA MET A 244 -2.45 22.21 -2.51
C MET A 244 -2.51 21.16 -1.40
N HIS A 245 -1.80 21.41 -0.30
CA HIS A 245 -1.85 20.56 0.89
C HIS A 245 -3.28 20.46 1.44
N ASP A 246 -3.98 21.58 1.62
CA ASP A 246 -5.38 21.61 2.07
C ASP A 246 -6.30 20.79 1.15
N ILE A 247 -6.11 20.90 -0.17
CA ILE A 247 -6.91 20.14 -1.16
C ILE A 247 -6.64 18.65 -1.04
N VAL A 248 -5.37 18.25 -0.90
CA VAL A 248 -4.97 16.85 -0.74
C VAL A 248 -5.49 16.29 0.59
N ASN A 249 -5.39 17.05 1.67
CA ASN A 249 -5.90 16.71 2.99
C ASN A 249 -7.41 16.47 2.97
N ASN A 250 -8.19 17.43 2.49
CA ASN A 250 -9.66 17.30 2.38
C ASN A 250 -10.04 16.08 1.55
N ARG A 251 -9.37 15.86 0.42
CA ARG A 251 -9.59 14.68 -0.43
C ARG A 251 -9.25 13.39 0.31
N ALA A 252 -8.17 13.37 1.08
CA ALA A 252 -7.77 12.19 1.85
C ALA A 252 -8.83 11.86 2.93
N ILE A 253 -9.35 12.88 3.63
CA ILE A 253 -10.45 12.73 4.60
C ILE A 253 -11.71 12.20 3.91
N ASP A 254 -12.09 12.79 2.78
CA ASP A 254 -13.23 12.32 1.98
C ASP A 254 -13.05 10.86 1.56
N THR A 255 -11.84 10.49 1.12
CA THR A 255 -11.51 9.10 0.79
C THR A 255 -11.70 8.18 1.97
N LEU A 256 -11.26 8.56 3.17
CA LEU A 256 -11.47 7.76 4.37
C LEU A 256 -12.95 7.61 4.75
N SER A 257 -13.80 8.60 4.45
CA SER A 257 -15.22 8.58 4.85
C SER A 257 -16.06 7.48 4.17
N PHE A 258 -15.73 7.10 2.92
CA PHE A 258 -16.47 6.07 2.18
C PHE A 258 -15.76 4.72 2.11
N LEU A 259 -14.51 4.62 2.55
CA LEU A 259 -13.79 3.36 2.59
C LEU A 259 -14.43 2.40 3.60
N ARG A 260 -14.24 1.09 3.36
CA ARG A 260 -14.77 0.06 4.26
C ARG A 260 -14.11 0.16 5.64
N PRO A 261 -14.85 0.03 6.75
CA PRO A 261 -14.31 0.22 8.11
C PRO A 261 -13.03 -0.58 8.41
N LEU A 262 -12.94 -1.81 7.89
CA LEU A 262 -11.79 -2.71 8.07
C LEU A 262 -10.49 -2.20 7.43
N VAL A 263 -10.59 -1.33 6.41
CA VAL A 263 -9.46 -0.84 5.62
C VAL A 263 -9.09 0.60 6.00
N VAL A 264 -10.07 1.39 6.47
CA VAL A 264 -9.92 2.82 6.82
C VAL A 264 -8.72 3.06 7.73
N GLY A 265 -8.61 2.36 8.86
CA GLY A 265 -7.52 2.61 9.81
C GLY A 265 -6.12 2.34 9.25
N ALA A 266 -5.99 1.38 8.33
CA ALA A 266 -4.71 1.10 7.68
C ALA A 266 -4.37 2.13 6.60
N VAL A 267 -5.37 2.56 5.82
CA VAL A 267 -5.19 3.62 4.81
C VAL A 267 -4.93 4.97 5.45
N ALA A 268 -5.62 5.31 6.55
CA ALA A 268 -5.43 6.56 7.28
C ALA A 268 -3.98 6.71 7.77
N ARG A 269 -3.41 5.64 8.36
CA ARG A 269 -1.99 5.62 8.74
C ARG A 269 -1.08 5.89 7.55
N SER A 270 -1.35 5.24 6.41
CA SER A 270 -0.59 5.48 5.18
C SER A 270 -0.69 6.94 4.69
N PHE A 271 -1.83 7.60 4.85
CA PHE A 271 -1.99 9.02 4.48
C PHE A 271 -1.24 9.96 5.42
N VAL A 272 -1.15 9.61 6.71
CA VAL A 272 -0.32 10.33 7.69
C VAL A 272 1.16 10.15 7.36
N ASP A 273 1.60 8.91 7.06
CA ASP A 273 2.99 8.62 6.68
C ASP A 273 3.41 9.37 5.39
N LEU A 274 2.46 9.59 4.48
CA LEU A 274 2.66 10.38 3.25
C LEU A 274 2.57 11.90 3.48
N GLY A 275 2.25 12.36 4.69
CA GLY A 275 2.09 13.78 5.03
C GLY A 275 0.85 14.45 4.42
N TRP A 276 -0.13 13.66 3.98
CA TRP A 276 -1.36 14.19 3.35
C TRP A 276 -2.40 14.63 4.37
N ILE A 277 -2.41 13.97 5.53
CA ILE A 277 -3.27 14.30 6.65
C ILE A 277 -2.35 14.65 7.81
N ASP A 278 -2.61 15.79 8.44
CA ASP A 278 -1.91 16.16 9.66
C ASP A 278 -2.25 15.17 10.78
N ASP A 279 -1.24 14.71 11.52
CA ASP A 279 -1.47 13.84 12.67
C ASP A 279 -2.23 14.62 13.76
N GLN A 280 -3.56 14.50 13.76
CA GLN A 280 -4.45 15.11 14.76
C GLN A 280 -4.19 14.61 16.19
N ARG A 281 -3.19 13.75 16.43
CA ARG A 281 -2.68 13.46 17.79
C ARG A 281 -2.18 14.69 18.56
N GLN A 282 -1.93 15.83 17.90
CA GLN A 282 -1.63 17.11 18.57
C GLN A 282 -2.84 18.05 18.75
N ARG A 283 -4.04 17.68 18.27
CA ARG A 283 -5.26 18.48 18.46
C ARG A 283 -6.42 17.62 18.96
N CYS A 284 -6.22 16.98 20.11
CA CYS A 284 -7.33 16.59 20.98
C CYS A 284 -7.08 17.11 22.40
N PRO A 285 -7.64 18.27 22.77
CA PRO A 285 -8.00 18.54 24.16
C PRO A 285 -9.35 17.86 24.40
N CYS A 286 -9.35 16.57 24.73
CA CYS A 286 -10.54 15.92 25.26
C CYS A 286 -10.49 15.99 26.79
N HIS A 287 -11.21 16.98 27.33
CA HIS A 287 -12.06 16.81 28.51
C HIS A 287 -13.33 16.06 28.09
#